data_AF-A0A1I5Q460-F1
#
_entry.id   AF-A0A1I5Q460-F1
#
_cell.length_a   1.000
_cell.length_b   1.000
_cell.length_c   1.000
_cell.angle_alpha   90.00
_cell.angle_beta   90.00
_cell.angle_gamma   90.00
#
_symmetry.space_group_name_H-M   'P 1'
#
loop_
_entity.id
_entity.type
_entity.pdbx_description
1 polymer ?
#
loop_
_entity_poly.entity_id
_entity_poly.type
_entity_poly.pdbx_seq_one_letter_code
_entity_poly.pdbx_strand_id
1 'polypeptide(L)'
;MHNAHSKIAVLFGLGLLAGSVQAALNAVAPQTNHGFPTWYQDTHGRVLELCLSTAERTPGAGPMCPLLAEPGFDPSQPIVLGGAAQNFPGEAFWFTGDAFIQGSGINLTYVSALEAAFSAEQPVPGDQISFARIRIRVDVTSAGTYVITHPYGVEVFNVVTPGTRAINLTRDIGIGAPGQFAGALQGDVGPFLRSLNGPYVVGDETFLGDPNVLEPVTGSPFGTNYVRIQGPNGLDLTTSDFAVSGKLSSVLLPTPMIVERSTYARSSVTETDPETGLPLSVEVAQQDVFVEAPPAPATVSFVDTSGGSVAMSEADTTGSWYGQSSASPTPLGSISVTADNSLATPPNSPHSASSRLIDQVTISTATFSVASGVLTIAASSSDETAAPTLTARATSSGVNLGELAGETHAKSSTLRLTSIPPAQVTVTSANGGSDTEAVVILP
;
A
#
# COMPACT_ATOMS: atom_id res chain seq x y z
N MET A 1 -8.76 -15.31 -60.11
CA MET A 1 -7.92 -14.46 -59.25
C MET A 1 -8.74 -14.15 -58.01
N HIS A 2 -8.20 -14.50 -56.83
CA HIS A 2 -8.38 -13.90 -55.48
C HIS A 2 -9.79 -13.41 -55.05
N ASN A 3 -10.31 -13.63 -53.85
CA ASN A 3 -9.82 -14.26 -52.63
C ASN A 3 -11.05 -14.50 -51.72
N ALA A 4 -11.00 -15.57 -50.94
CA ALA A 4 -11.99 -15.88 -49.91
C ALA A 4 -11.90 -14.90 -48.73
N HIS A 5 -13.05 -14.62 -48.13
CA HIS A 5 -13.24 -13.75 -46.97
C HIS A 5 -12.39 -14.19 -45.77
N SER A 6 -11.51 -13.31 -45.32
CA SER A 6 -10.82 -13.41 -44.03
C SER A 6 -11.78 -13.01 -42.91
N LYS A 7 -12.19 -13.98 -42.08
CA LYS A 7 -12.82 -13.71 -40.78
C LYS A 7 -11.70 -13.50 -39.77
N ILE A 8 -11.36 -12.24 -39.52
CA ILE A 8 -10.53 -11.86 -38.37
C ILE A 8 -11.43 -11.95 -37.14
N ALA A 9 -11.17 -12.96 -36.31
CA ALA A 9 -11.66 -13.00 -34.94
C ALA A 9 -10.90 -11.93 -34.14
N VAL A 10 -11.60 -10.88 -33.73
CA VAL A 10 -11.09 -9.89 -32.79
C VAL A 10 -11.04 -10.58 -31.43
N LEU A 11 -9.84 -10.96 -30.97
CA LEU A 11 -9.60 -11.30 -29.58
C LEU A 11 -9.81 -10.02 -28.76
N PHE A 12 -10.89 -9.95 -28.00
CA PHE A 12 -11.00 -9.01 -26.90
C PHE A 12 -9.96 -9.42 -25.85
N GLY A 13 -8.81 -8.74 -25.85
CA GLY A 13 -7.89 -8.77 -24.74
C GLY A 13 -8.59 -8.16 -23.54
N LEU A 14 -9.07 -9.02 -22.63
CA LEU A 14 -9.42 -8.61 -21.29
C LEU A 14 -8.11 -8.13 -20.65
N GLY A 15 -7.89 -6.81 -20.66
CA GLY A 15 -6.86 -6.19 -19.85
C GLY A 15 -7.23 -6.43 -18.40
N LEU A 16 -6.69 -7.49 -17.81
CA LEU A 16 -6.53 -7.57 -16.37
C LEU A 16 -5.67 -6.37 -16.00
N LEU A 17 -6.32 -5.34 -15.45
CA LEU A 17 -5.64 -4.28 -14.71
C LEU A 17 -4.88 -5.02 -13.60
N ALA A 18 -3.58 -5.24 -13.80
CA ALA A 18 -2.69 -5.53 -12.70
C ALA A 18 -2.85 -4.33 -11.76
N GLY A 19 -3.50 -4.54 -10.61
CA GLY A 19 -3.58 -3.53 -9.57
C GLY A 19 -2.17 -2.99 -9.32
N SER A 20 -2.05 -1.68 -9.20
CA SER A 20 -0.83 -1.03 -8.74
C SER A 20 -0.29 -1.79 -7.53
N VAL A 21 0.99 -2.15 -7.55
CA VAL A 21 1.68 -2.74 -6.40
C VAL A 21 1.59 -1.73 -5.25
N GLN A 22 0.69 -1.98 -4.32
CA GLN A 22 0.52 -1.17 -3.12
C GLN A 22 1.63 -1.60 -2.15
N ALA A 23 2.32 -0.63 -1.53
CA ALA A 23 3.32 -0.92 -0.53
C ALA A 23 2.68 -1.77 0.58
N ALA A 24 3.19 -2.99 0.76
CA ALA A 24 2.54 -3.99 1.58
C ALA A 24 3.07 -4.02 3.04
N LEU A 25 4.12 -3.23 3.30
CA LEU A 25 4.74 -3.00 4.60
C LEU A 25 4.66 -1.53 4.98
N ASN A 26 4.57 -1.23 6.27
CA ASN A 26 4.39 0.12 6.80
C ASN A 26 5.68 0.74 7.33
N ALA A 27 6.44 0.01 8.14
CA ALA A 27 7.59 0.56 8.84
C ALA A 27 8.68 -0.49 9.08
N VAL A 28 9.90 -0.01 9.30
CA VAL A 28 11.07 -0.82 9.63
C VAL A 28 11.81 -0.21 10.81
N ALA A 29 12.33 -1.07 11.69
CA ALA A 29 13.13 -0.65 12.82
C ALA A 29 14.51 -0.11 12.41
N PRO A 30 15.16 0.68 13.28
CA PRO A 30 16.61 0.82 13.25
C PRO A 30 17.34 -0.53 13.39
N GLN A 31 18.63 -0.53 13.02
CA GLN A 31 19.50 -1.69 13.12
C GLN A 31 19.86 -2.02 14.59
N THR A 32 20.22 -3.28 14.84
CA THR A 32 20.75 -3.75 16.14
C THR A 32 22.25 -4.11 16.07
N ASN A 33 22.74 -4.76 17.14
CA ASN A 33 24.08 -5.33 17.23
C ASN A 33 24.42 -6.36 16.12
N HIS A 34 23.42 -7.02 15.51
CA HIS A 34 23.65 -7.93 14.37
C HIS A 34 23.56 -7.20 13.01
N GLY A 35 23.37 -5.88 12.99
CA GLY A 35 23.37 -5.06 11.78
C GLY A 35 22.13 -5.15 10.91
N PHE A 36 21.13 -5.95 11.29
CA PHE A 36 19.81 -5.97 10.64
C PHE A 36 18.77 -5.22 11.50
N PRO A 37 17.65 -4.75 10.91
CA PRO A 37 16.51 -4.25 11.66
C PRO A 37 16.00 -5.27 12.68
N THR A 38 15.62 -4.82 13.88
CA THR A 38 14.92 -5.72 14.81
C THR A 38 13.63 -6.23 14.21
N TRP A 39 12.85 -5.35 13.58
CA TRP A 39 11.49 -5.65 13.13
C TRP A 39 11.07 -4.94 11.84
N TYR A 40 10.04 -5.51 11.22
CA TYR A 40 9.20 -4.89 10.20
C TYR A 40 7.74 -4.90 10.63
N GLN A 41 7.01 -3.84 10.29
CA GLN A 41 5.56 -3.73 10.51
C GLN A 41 4.83 -3.79 9.17
N ASP A 42 3.78 -4.62 9.06
CA ASP A 42 2.89 -4.61 7.89
C ASP A 42 1.84 -3.48 7.95
N THR A 43 1.10 -3.27 6.86
CA THR A 43 0.03 -2.24 6.81
C THR A 43 -1.18 -2.58 7.70
N HIS A 44 -1.29 -3.81 8.19
CA HIS A 44 -2.27 -4.20 9.21
C HIS A 44 -1.78 -3.97 10.65
N GLY A 45 -0.52 -3.53 10.83
CA GLY A 45 0.08 -3.25 12.12
C GLY A 45 0.81 -4.43 12.77
N ARG A 46 0.86 -5.62 12.14
CA ARG A 46 1.62 -6.75 12.71
C ARG A 46 3.10 -6.46 12.62
N VAL A 47 3.80 -6.68 13.73
CA VAL A 47 5.23 -6.45 13.86
C VAL A 47 5.92 -7.80 13.96
N LEU A 48 6.81 -8.09 13.02
CA LEU A 48 7.64 -9.29 13.04
C LEU A 48 9.07 -8.93 13.32
N GLU A 49 9.70 -9.65 14.24
CA GLU A 49 11.14 -9.53 14.48
C GLU A 49 11.94 -10.51 13.63
N LEU A 50 13.23 -10.24 13.44
CA LEU A 50 14.10 -11.15 12.71
C LEU A 50 14.13 -12.50 13.44
N CYS A 51 13.64 -13.54 12.78
CA CYS A 51 13.40 -14.83 13.43
C CYS A 51 14.73 -15.58 13.58
N LEU A 52 15.31 -15.48 14.78
CA LEU A 52 16.57 -16.13 15.18
C LEU A 52 16.37 -17.13 16.33
N SER A 53 15.13 -17.53 16.62
CA SER A 53 14.80 -18.48 17.69
C SER A 53 15.03 -19.93 17.28
N THR A 54 15.52 -20.72 18.23
CA THR A 54 15.62 -22.19 18.12
C THR A 54 14.47 -22.92 18.83
N ALA A 55 13.42 -22.22 19.24
CA ALA A 55 12.27 -22.82 19.90
C ALA A 55 11.57 -23.81 18.96
N GLU A 56 11.19 -24.98 19.48
CA GLU A 56 10.48 -26.02 18.73
C GLU A 56 9.08 -26.20 19.34
N ARG A 57 8.02 -26.07 18.53
CA ARG A 57 6.66 -26.36 18.99
C ARG A 57 6.47 -27.85 19.28
N THR A 58 7.00 -28.69 18.40
CA THR A 58 7.00 -30.15 18.57
C THR A 58 8.45 -30.61 18.66
N PRO A 59 8.88 -31.24 19.77
CA PRO A 59 10.26 -31.68 19.92
C PRO A 59 10.72 -32.57 18.75
N GLY A 60 11.82 -32.19 18.10
CA GLY A 60 12.42 -32.89 16.96
C GLY A 60 11.77 -32.60 15.60
N ALA A 61 10.76 -31.72 15.52
CA ALA A 61 10.22 -31.28 14.24
C ALA A 61 11.08 -30.19 13.57
N GLY A 62 11.95 -29.53 14.34
CA GLY A 62 12.75 -28.38 13.91
C GLY A 62 12.28 -27.07 14.55
N PRO A 63 13.09 -26.01 14.45
CA PRO A 63 12.78 -24.71 15.03
C PRO A 63 11.62 -24.00 14.33
N MET A 64 10.97 -23.08 15.05
CA MET A 64 9.91 -22.21 14.55
C MET A 64 10.43 -21.12 13.60
N CYS A 65 11.74 -20.85 13.63
CA CYS A 65 12.44 -20.02 12.66
C CYS A 65 13.22 -20.91 11.68
N PRO A 66 13.20 -20.62 10.36
CA PRO A 66 13.92 -21.40 9.35
C PRO A 66 15.44 -21.14 9.43
N LEU A 67 16.09 -21.75 10.43
CA LEU A 67 17.53 -21.67 10.68
C LEU A 67 18.21 -22.95 10.19
N LEU A 68 18.36 -23.09 8.88
CA LEU A 68 18.95 -24.28 8.27
C LEU A 68 20.47 -24.31 8.51
N ALA A 69 21.00 -25.47 8.88
CA ALA A 69 22.44 -25.66 9.00
C ALA A 69 23.11 -25.53 7.62
N GLU A 70 24.20 -24.77 7.56
CA GLU A 70 24.93 -24.50 6.33
C GLU A 70 26.43 -24.29 6.64
N PRO A 71 27.32 -24.32 5.63
CA PRO A 71 28.74 -24.06 5.86
C PRO A 71 28.96 -22.70 6.54
N GLY A 72 29.45 -22.72 7.79
CA GLY A 72 29.70 -21.51 8.58
C GLY A 72 28.62 -21.17 9.61
N PHE A 73 27.53 -21.95 9.69
CA PHE A 73 26.49 -21.80 10.70
C PHE A 73 26.10 -23.14 11.35
N ASP A 74 26.20 -23.19 12.68
CA ASP A 74 25.74 -24.29 13.53
C ASP A 74 24.58 -23.80 14.41
N PRO A 75 23.34 -24.30 14.20
CA PRO A 75 22.18 -23.88 14.97
C PRO A 75 22.22 -24.29 16.44
N SER A 76 23.17 -25.14 16.86
CA SER A 76 23.40 -25.49 18.27
C SER A 76 24.30 -24.50 19.02
N GLN A 77 24.96 -23.59 18.31
CA GLN A 77 25.84 -22.55 18.87
C GLN A 77 25.12 -21.19 18.92
N PRO A 78 25.53 -20.27 19.80
CA PRO A 78 24.95 -18.93 19.86
C PRO A 78 25.01 -18.20 18.51
N ILE A 79 23.95 -17.49 18.15
CA ILE A 79 23.89 -16.72 16.90
C ILE A 79 24.65 -15.39 17.09
N VAL A 80 25.80 -15.27 16.43
CA VAL A 80 26.71 -14.12 16.58
C VAL A 80 27.27 -13.72 15.22
N LEU A 81 27.10 -12.46 14.86
CA LEU A 81 27.71 -11.88 13.67
C LEU A 81 28.98 -11.10 14.03
N GLY A 82 30.09 -11.50 13.42
CA GLY A 82 31.42 -10.93 13.55
C GLY A 82 32.29 -11.57 14.64
N GLY A 83 33.60 -11.30 14.55
CA GLY A 83 34.58 -11.66 15.57
C GLY A 83 34.94 -13.15 15.63
N ALA A 84 35.62 -13.55 16.70
CA ALA A 84 36.12 -14.92 16.88
C ALA A 84 35.02 -15.96 17.17
N ALA A 85 33.80 -15.50 17.48
CA ALA A 85 32.63 -16.34 17.75
C ALA A 85 31.60 -16.30 16.61
N GLN A 86 32.01 -15.89 15.40
CA GLN A 86 31.16 -15.87 14.20
C GLN A 86 30.37 -17.18 14.08
N ASN A 87 29.05 -17.07 14.11
CA ASN A 87 28.09 -18.13 13.87
C ASN A 87 26.74 -17.49 13.53
N PHE A 88 26.56 -17.09 12.28
CA PHE A 88 25.34 -16.44 11.81
C PHE A 88 24.95 -17.06 10.46
N PRO A 89 23.65 -17.34 10.21
CA PRO A 89 23.24 -17.93 8.94
C PRO A 89 23.41 -16.92 7.80
N GLY A 90 23.73 -17.39 6.59
CA GLY A 90 23.80 -16.56 5.39
C GLY A 90 22.45 -15.93 5.02
N GLU A 91 21.35 -16.57 5.42
CA GLU A 91 19.99 -16.05 5.28
C GLU A 91 19.21 -16.20 6.60
N ALA A 92 18.41 -15.20 6.95
CA ALA A 92 17.43 -15.25 8.02
C ALA A 92 16.17 -14.51 7.58
N PHE A 93 15.06 -14.68 8.30
CA PHE A 93 13.75 -14.22 7.80
C PHE A 93 12.94 -13.52 8.88
N TRP A 94 12.34 -12.39 8.53
CA TRP A 94 11.24 -11.82 9.33
C TRP A 94 9.94 -12.57 9.05
N PHE A 95 9.75 -13.01 7.81
CA PHE A 95 8.56 -13.72 7.35
C PHE A 95 8.90 -14.73 6.26
N THR A 96 8.26 -15.89 6.29
CA THR A 96 8.16 -16.84 5.17
C THR A 96 6.74 -17.38 5.05
N GLY A 97 6.28 -17.63 3.83
CA GLY A 97 5.02 -18.27 3.51
C GLY A 97 5.18 -19.08 2.24
N ASP A 98 5.35 -20.39 2.41
CA ASP A 98 5.73 -21.32 1.36
C ASP A 98 4.59 -22.29 1.04
N ALA A 99 4.31 -22.50 -0.25
CA ALA A 99 3.27 -23.42 -0.70
C ALA A 99 3.74 -24.32 -1.83
N PHE A 100 3.16 -25.50 -1.91
CA PHE A 100 3.57 -26.56 -2.84
C PHE A 100 2.35 -27.16 -3.54
N ILE A 101 2.46 -27.39 -4.85
CA ILE A 101 1.46 -28.16 -5.62
C ILE A 101 2.19 -29.24 -6.40
N GLN A 102 1.81 -30.49 -6.19
CA GLN A 102 2.33 -31.64 -6.93
C GLN A 102 1.17 -32.46 -7.49
N GLY A 103 1.12 -32.62 -8.80
CA GLY A 103 0.05 -33.37 -9.47
C GLY A 103 -0.10 -33.02 -10.94
N SER A 104 -0.69 -33.90 -11.74
CA SER A 104 -0.99 -33.67 -13.16
C SER A 104 0.21 -33.18 -14.01
N GLY A 105 1.42 -33.65 -13.69
CA GLY A 105 2.65 -33.21 -14.36
C GLY A 105 3.14 -31.82 -13.95
N ILE A 106 2.63 -31.28 -12.84
CA ILE A 106 3.07 -30.04 -12.19
C ILE A 106 3.84 -30.37 -10.92
N ASN A 107 4.95 -29.67 -10.73
CA ASN A 107 5.66 -29.57 -9.47
C ASN A 107 5.95 -28.07 -9.25
N LEU A 108 5.13 -27.43 -8.43
CA LEU A 108 5.17 -26.00 -8.13
C LEU A 108 5.68 -25.77 -6.72
N THR A 109 6.63 -24.85 -6.58
CA THR A 109 7.03 -24.24 -5.31
C THR A 109 6.78 -22.74 -5.39
N TYR A 110 6.00 -22.23 -4.46
CA TYR A 110 5.79 -20.81 -4.20
C TYR A 110 6.48 -20.44 -2.89
N VAL A 111 7.23 -19.34 -2.90
CA VAL A 111 7.87 -18.76 -1.73
C VAL A 111 7.49 -17.28 -1.68
N SER A 112 7.05 -16.83 -0.52
CA SER A 112 6.96 -15.42 -0.17
C SER A 112 7.75 -15.16 1.09
N ALA A 113 8.60 -14.14 1.09
CA ALA A 113 9.50 -13.90 2.21
C ALA A 113 9.82 -12.42 2.40
N LEU A 114 10.15 -12.08 3.65
CA LEU A 114 10.88 -10.86 4.00
C LEU A 114 12.21 -11.30 4.61
N GLU A 115 13.27 -11.09 3.85
CA GLU A 115 14.53 -11.81 3.99
C GLU A 115 15.67 -10.90 4.39
N ALA A 116 16.47 -11.35 5.35
CA ALA A 116 17.76 -10.81 5.75
C ALA A 116 18.83 -11.66 5.08
N ALA A 117 19.73 -11.01 4.34
CA ALA A 117 20.83 -11.68 3.67
C ALA A 117 22.07 -10.79 3.65
N PHE A 118 23.12 -11.26 3.00
CA PHE A 118 24.37 -10.53 2.80
C PHE A 118 24.62 -10.31 1.31
N SER A 119 25.11 -9.14 0.94
CA SER A 119 25.35 -8.77 -0.47
C SER A 119 26.32 -9.70 -1.20
N ALA A 120 27.22 -10.35 -0.46
CA ALA A 120 28.16 -11.35 -0.95
C ALA A 120 27.82 -12.79 -0.50
N GLU A 121 26.57 -13.04 -0.07
CA GLU A 121 26.04 -14.30 0.49
C GLU A 121 26.67 -14.76 1.81
N GLN A 122 27.92 -14.37 2.08
CA GLN A 122 28.62 -14.72 3.31
C GLN A 122 28.25 -13.75 4.44
N PRO A 123 28.04 -14.24 5.68
CA PRO A 123 27.69 -13.40 6.81
C PRO A 123 28.86 -12.51 7.29
N VAL A 124 29.11 -11.44 6.55
CA VAL A 124 30.15 -10.45 6.80
C VAL A 124 29.52 -9.18 7.38
N PRO A 125 29.98 -8.68 8.55
CA PRO A 125 29.53 -7.40 9.06
C PRO A 125 29.76 -6.27 8.05
N GLY A 126 28.71 -5.51 7.75
CA GLY A 126 28.73 -4.44 6.75
C GLY A 126 28.10 -4.82 5.42
N ASP A 127 27.81 -6.11 5.17
CA ASP A 127 27.20 -6.58 3.92
C ASP A 127 25.68 -6.82 4.03
N GLN A 128 25.06 -6.52 5.18
CA GLN A 128 23.66 -6.79 5.46
C GLN A 128 22.72 -6.07 4.48
N ILE A 129 21.82 -6.83 3.87
CA ILE A 129 20.75 -6.35 3.01
C ILE A 129 19.41 -6.98 3.41
N SER A 130 18.31 -6.36 3.03
CA SER A 130 16.98 -6.97 3.16
C SER A 130 16.12 -6.69 1.94
N PHE A 131 15.19 -7.59 1.67
CA PHE A 131 14.26 -7.44 0.56
C PHE A 131 13.01 -8.30 0.77
N ALA A 132 11.93 -7.90 0.12
CA ALA A 132 10.77 -8.74 -0.05
C ALA A 132 10.99 -9.65 -1.27
N ARG A 133 10.63 -10.93 -1.14
CA ARG A 133 10.82 -11.93 -2.19
C ARG A 133 9.50 -12.61 -2.53
N ILE A 134 9.23 -12.70 -3.83
CA ILE A 134 8.33 -13.70 -4.42
C ILE A 134 9.15 -14.60 -5.33
N ARG A 135 9.06 -15.91 -5.13
CA ARG A 135 9.69 -16.90 -6.00
C ARG A 135 8.70 -17.98 -6.38
N ILE A 136 8.64 -18.28 -7.68
CA ILE A 136 7.77 -19.31 -8.25
C ILE A 136 8.62 -20.18 -9.15
N ARG A 137 8.71 -21.47 -8.81
CA ARG A 137 9.38 -22.49 -9.62
C ARG A 137 8.37 -23.56 -9.99
N VAL A 138 8.24 -23.85 -11.28
CA VAL A 138 7.29 -24.84 -11.78
C VAL A 138 7.94 -25.73 -12.82
N ASP A 139 7.86 -27.04 -12.60
CA ASP A 139 8.04 -28.04 -13.65
C ASP A 139 6.71 -28.22 -14.37
N VAL A 140 6.70 -28.15 -15.70
CA VAL A 140 5.48 -28.36 -16.51
C VAL A 140 5.72 -29.35 -17.64
N THR A 141 4.68 -30.06 -18.08
CA THR A 141 4.75 -31.08 -19.14
C THR A 141 4.24 -30.63 -20.51
N SER A 142 3.58 -29.47 -20.59
CA SER A 142 2.96 -28.96 -21.82
C SER A 142 3.34 -27.51 -22.06
N ALA A 143 3.42 -27.12 -23.34
CA ALA A 143 3.63 -25.73 -23.72
C ALA A 143 2.30 -24.98 -23.68
N GLY A 144 2.35 -23.67 -23.44
CA GLY A 144 1.21 -22.77 -23.47
C GLY A 144 1.22 -21.76 -22.31
N THR A 145 0.07 -21.09 -22.13
CA THR A 145 -0.09 -20.04 -21.12
C THR A 145 -0.50 -20.64 -19.78
N TYR A 146 0.24 -20.28 -18.74
CA TYR A 146 -0.05 -20.59 -17.36
C TYR A 146 -0.38 -19.31 -16.60
N VAL A 147 -1.42 -19.35 -15.77
CA VAL A 147 -1.80 -18.27 -14.85
C VAL A 147 -1.62 -18.78 -13.44
N ILE A 148 -0.83 -18.08 -12.63
CA ILE A 148 -0.57 -18.42 -11.24
C ILE A 148 -1.12 -17.31 -10.36
N THR A 149 -2.22 -17.58 -9.67
CA THR A 149 -2.77 -16.71 -8.63
C THR A 149 -2.16 -17.11 -7.29
N HIS A 150 -1.67 -16.14 -6.53
CA HIS A 150 -1.06 -16.34 -5.22
C HIS A 150 -1.53 -15.24 -4.25
N PRO A 151 -1.17 -15.31 -2.95
CA PRO A 151 -1.68 -14.39 -1.95
C PRO A 151 -1.40 -12.90 -2.19
N TYR A 152 -0.40 -12.58 -3.01
CA TYR A 152 0.03 -11.21 -3.26
C TYR A 152 -0.09 -10.80 -4.73
N GLY A 153 -0.77 -11.58 -5.58
CA GLY A 153 -0.97 -11.18 -6.97
C GLY A 153 -1.27 -12.32 -7.93
N VAL A 154 -1.12 -12.01 -9.21
CA VAL A 154 -1.33 -12.92 -10.33
C VAL A 154 -0.18 -12.79 -11.32
N GLU A 155 0.43 -13.92 -11.65
CA GLU A 155 1.52 -14.01 -12.62
C GLU A 155 1.05 -14.78 -13.86
N VAL A 156 1.43 -14.31 -15.05
CA VAL A 156 1.08 -14.96 -16.31
C VAL A 156 2.35 -15.33 -17.06
N PHE A 157 2.52 -16.62 -17.36
CA PHE A 157 3.70 -17.16 -18.04
C PHE A 157 3.31 -17.81 -19.36
N ASN A 158 4.06 -17.50 -20.42
CA ASN A 158 3.99 -18.23 -21.68
C ASN A 158 5.15 -19.22 -21.79
N VAL A 159 4.88 -20.52 -21.63
CA VAL A 159 5.89 -21.58 -21.69
C VAL A 159 5.99 -22.13 -23.11
N VAL A 160 7.15 -21.92 -23.74
CA VAL A 160 7.44 -22.47 -25.07
C VAL A 160 8.05 -23.87 -25.00
N THR A 161 8.94 -24.09 -24.02
CA THR A 161 9.64 -25.35 -23.82
C THR A 161 9.30 -25.91 -22.44
N PRO A 162 8.49 -26.98 -22.35
CA PRO A 162 8.18 -27.65 -21.10
C PRO A 162 9.39 -28.36 -20.51
N GLY A 163 9.32 -28.67 -19.22
CA GLY A 163 10.37 -29.38 -18.50
C GLY A 163 10.53 -28.85 -17.08
N THR A 164 11.66 -29.25 -16.47
CA THR A 164 12.04 -28.81 -15.13
C THR A 164 12.30 -27.31 -15.08
N ARG A 165 11.69 -26.62 -14.11
CA ARG A 165 11.78 -25.17 -13.91
C ARG A 165 11.50 -24.35 -15.18
N ALA A 166 10.59 -24.84 -16.02
CA ALA A 166 10.14 -24.12 -17.20
C ALA A 166 9.45 -22.78 -16.84
N ILE A 167 8.93 -22.67 -15.62
CA ILE A 167 8.65 -21.38 -14.96
C ILE A 167 9.64 -21.22 -13.82
N ASN A 168 10.36 -20.09 -13.80
CA ASN A 168 11.37 -19.79 -12.80
C ASN A 168 11.43 -18.27 -12.54
N LEU A 169 10.46 -17.77 -11.77
CA LEU A 169 10.41 -16.38 -11.32
C LEU A 169 11.16 -16.24 -9.99
N THR A 170 11.98 -15.21 -9.88
CA THR A 170 12.42 -14.65 -8.60
C THR A 170 12.32 -13.14 -8.73
N ARG A 171 11.53 -12.54 -7.85
CA ARG A 171 11.36 -11.10 -7.73
C ARG A 171 11.76 -10.70 -6.33
N ASP A 172 12.91 -10.05 -6.25
CA ASP A 172 13.44 -9.48 -5.00
C ASP A 172 13.32 -7.95 -5.10
N ILE A 173 12.55 -7.35 -4.19
CA ILE A 173 12.29 -5.91 -4.17
C ILE A 173 12.88 -5.30 -2.91
N GLY A 174 13.58 -4.18 -3.09
CA GLY A 174 14.10 -3.39 -1.98
C GLY A 174 15.58 -3.60 -1.66
N ILE A 175 16.31 -4.39 -2.48
CA ILE A 175 17.76 -4.54 -2.35
C ILE A 175 18.42 -3.17 -2.56
N GLY A 176 18.84 -2.56 -1.46
CA GLY A 176 19.63 -1.34 -1.44
C GLY A 176 21.12 -1.60 -1.27
N ALA A 177 21.89 -0.52 -1.11
CA ALA A 177 23.25 -0.64 -0.57
C ALA A 177 23.21 -1.26 0.84
N PRO A 178 24.26 -1.97 1.27
CA PRO A 178 24.29 -2.56 2.60
C PRO A 178 23.94 -1.57 3.71
N GLY A 179 23.11 -2.01 4.67
CA GLY A 179 22.56 -1.19 5.73
C GLY A 179 21.35 -0.32 5.36
N GLN A 180 20.93 -0.28 4.08
CA GLN A 180 19.73 0.42 3.62
C GLN A 180 18.53 -0.54 3.57
N PHE A 181 17.70 -0.52 4.62
CA PHE A 181 16.63 -1.51 4.81
C PHE A 181 15.23 -1.02 4.42
N ALA A 182 15.02 0.30 4.33
CA ALA A 182 13.72 0.86 3.95
C ALA A 182 13.28 0.50 2.52
N GLY A 183 14.20 0.04 1.65
CA GLY A 183 13.87 -0.44 0.32
C GLY A 183 12.86 -1.60 0.35
N ALA A 184 12.92 -2.48 1.35
CA ALA A 184 12.01 -3.61 1.47
C ALA A 184 10.55 -3.18 1.68
N LEU A 185 10.29 -1.95 2.15
CA LEU A 185 8.93 -1.41 2.32
C LEU A 185 8.20 -1.21 0.99
N GLN A 186 8.92 -1.13 -0.12
CA GLN A 186 8.36 -1.06 -1.48
C GLN A 186 8.04 -2.45 -2.06
N GLY A 187 8.29 -3.50 -1.28
CA GLY A 187 8.00 -4.88 -1.64
C GLY A 187 6.52 -5.18 -1.76
N ASP A 188 6.22 -6.23 -2.50
CA ASP A 188 4.88 -6.76 -2.73
C ASP A 188 4.56 -7.97 -1.83
N VAL A 189 5.21 -8.04 -0.67
CA VAL A 189 4.94 -9.05 0.37
C VAL A 189 4.32 -8.35 1.57
N GLY A 190 3.04 -8.63 1.78
CA GLY A 190 2.27 -8.15 2.91
C GLY A 190 0.81 -7.87 2.52
N PRO A 191 -0.07 -7.67 3.50
CA PRO A 191 0.13 -7.92 4.92
C PRO A 191 0.52 -9.38 5.20
N PHE A 192 1.20 -9.64 6.32
CA PHE A 192 1.80 -10.96 6.53
C PHE A 192 0.73 -12.04 6.61
N LEU A 193 0.92 -13.13 5.84
CA LEU A 193 0.10 -14.32 5.99
C LEU A 193 0.29 -14.90 7.39
N ARG A 194 -0.80 -15.43 7.94
CA ARG A 194 -0.79 -16.13 9.22
C ARG A 194 -1.59 -17.40 9.11
N SER A 195 -1.19 -18.38 9.91
CA SER A 195 -1.95 -19.61 10.09
C SER A 195 -3.36 -19.31 10.60
N LEU A 196 -4.37 -20.03 10.08
CA LEU A 196 -5.71 -20.04 10.67
C LEU A 196 -5.76 -20.74 12.04
N ASN A 197 -4.80 -21.63 12.32
CA ASN A 197 -4.70 -22.36 13.58
C ASN A 197 -3.78 -21.67 14.59
N GLY A 198 -2.99 -20.68 14.14
CA GLY A 198 -2.12 -19.86 14.95
C GLY A 198 -2.83 -18.63 15.56
N PRO A 199 -2.08 -17.74 16.22
CA PRO A 199 -0.64 -17.83 16.44
C PRO A 199 -0.25 -18.98 17.39
N TYR A 200 0.99 -19.44 17.30
CA TYR A 200 1.53 -20.47 18.21
C TYR A 200 2.44 -19.86 19.26
N VAL A 201 2.25 -20.28 20.51
CA VAL A 201 3.10 -19.87 21.64
C VAL A 201 4.04 -21.01 21.99
N VAL A 202 5.34 -20.74 22.01
CA VAL A 202 6.38 -21.69 22.43
C VAL A 202 7.27 -20.98 23.45
N GLY A 203 7.18 -21.40 24.72
CA GLY A 203 7.83 -20.66 25.80
C GLY A 203 7.21 -19.27 25.99
N ASP A 204 8.03 -18.23 25.89
CA ASP A 204 7.65 -16.81 25.93
C ASP A 204 7.56 -16.17 24.54
N GLU A 205 7.76 -16.96 23.48
CA GLU A 205 7.74 -16.50 22.09
C GLU A 205 6.42 -16.83 21.41
N THR A 206 5.99 -15.97 20.50
CA THR A 206 4.76 -16.17 19.72
C THR A 206 5.07 -16.07 18.22
N PHE A 207 4.49 -16.97 17.42
CA PHE A 207 4.75 -17.10 15.98
C PHE A 207 3.44 -17.05 15.17
N LEU A 208 3.50 -16.48 13.96
CA LEU A 208 2.36 -16.40 13.03
C LEU A 208 1.86 -17.77 12.55
N GLY A 209 2.74 -18.76 12.52
CA GLY A 209 2.50 -20.12 12.04
C GLY A 209 3.65 -21.04 12.45
N ASP A 210 3.59 -22.29 12.01
CA ASP A 210 4.63 -23.30 12.22
C ASP A 210 5.19 -23.73 10.86
N PRO A 211 6.47 -23.45 10.53
CA PRO A 211 7.03 -23.81 9.22
C PRO A 211 7.15 -25.32 9.01
N ASN A 212 6.98 -26.13 10.06
CA ASN A 212 7.07 -27.59 10.00
C ASN A 212 5.72 -28.26 9.72
N VAL A 213 4.65 -27.48 9.55
CA VAL A 213 3.30 -27.97 9.26
C VAL A 213 2.72 -27.18 8.07
N LEU A 214 2.17 -27.91 7.09
CA LEU A 214 1.37 -27.31 6.03
C LEU A 214 -0.06 -27.11 6.52
N GLU A 215 -0.55 -25.87 6.49
CA GLU A 215 -1.86 -25.53 7.02
C GLU A 215 -2.49 -24.30 6.35
N PRO A 216 -3.82 -24.14 6.42
CA PRO A 216 -4.48 -23.03 5.76
C PRO A 216 -4.16 -21.68 6.41
N VAL A 217 -4.07 -20.65 5.58
CA VAL A 217 -3.69 -19.29 5.98
C VAL A 217 -4.79 -18.26 5.77
N THR A 218 -4.58 -17.08 6.35
CA THR A 218 -5.33 -15.85 6.08
C THR A 218 -4.38 -14.66 6.04
N GLY A 219 -4.84 -13.51 5.56
CA GLY A 219 -4.08 -12.26 5.53
C GLY A 219 -3.75 -11.72 4.15
N SER A 220 -4.06 -12.45 3.07
CA SER A 220 -3.93 -11.93 1.70
C SER A 220 -4.72 -10.63 1.53
N PRO A 221 -4.11 -9.57 0.96
CA PRO A 221 -4.81 -8.32 0.66
C PRO A 221 -5.84 -8.45 -0.47
N PHE A 222 -5.78 -9.54 -1.26
CA PHE A 222 -6.67 -9.78 -2.40
C PHE A 222 -7.69 -10.89 -2.13
N GLY A 223 -7.78 -11.36 -0.88
CA GLY A 223 -8.62 -12.51 -0.51
C GLY A 223 -8.15 -13.85 -1.11
N THR A 224 -6.97 -13.90 -1.72
CA THR A 224 -6.40 -15.09 -2.36
C THR A 224 -5.52 -15.86 -1.38
N ASN A 225 -6.10 -16.38 -0.29
CA ASN A 225 -5.37 -17.19 0.70
C ASN A 225 -5.01 -18.61 0.20
N TYR A 226 -4.56 -18.71 -1.05
CA TYR A 226 -4.23 -19.93 -1.77
C TYR A 226 -3.22 -19.63 -2.88
N VAL A 227 -2.54 -20.68 -3.35
CA VAL A 227 -1.83 -20.68 -4.63
C VAL A 227 -2.63 -21.52 -5.61
N ARG A 228 -2.90 -21.00 -6.80
CA ARG A 228 -3.61 -21.69 -7.89
C ARG A 228 -2.83 -21.57 -9.17
N ILE A 229 -2.64 -22.67 -9.88
CA ILE A 229 -2.07 -22.72 -11.23
C ILE A 229 -3.13 -23.21 -12.20
N GLN A 230 -3.40 -22.38 -13.20
CA GLN A 230 -4.24 -22.72 -14.34
C GLN A 230 -3.37 -22.79 -15.59
N GLY A 231 -3.71 -23.66 -16.53
CA GLY A 231 -2.89 -23.84 -17.73
C GLY A 231 -3.56 -24.62 -18.86
N PRO A 232 -2.78 -25.02 -19.88
CA PRO A 232 -3.27 -25.76 -21.03
C PRO A 232 -4.00 -27.06 -20.66
N ASN A 233 -4.83 -27.56 -21.57
CA ASN A 233 -5.58 -28.82 -21.43
C ASN A 233 -6.53 -28.85 -20.21
N GLY A 234 -6.97 -27.69 -19.72
CA GLY A 234 -7.87 -27.61 -18.57
C GLY A 234 -7.18 -27.86 -17.23
N LEU A 235 -5.85 -27.70 -17.16
CA LEU A 235 -5.12 -27.74 -15.90
C LEU A 235 -5.66 -26.67 -14.94
N ASP A 236 -6.02 -27.10 -13.74
CA ASP A 236 -6.45 -26.23 -12.64
C ASP A 236 -6.15 -26.92 -11.32
N LEU A 237 -5.08 -26.50 -10.64
CA LEU A 237 -4.66 -27.04 -9.35
C LEU A 237 -4.58 -25.90 -8.35
N THR A 238 -4.99 -26.14 -7.11
CA THR A 238 -4.98 -25.16 -6.02
C THR A 238 -4.51 -25.80 -4.72
N THR A 239 -3.76 -25.06 -3.92
CA THR A 239 -3.50 -25.36 -2.51
C THR A 239 -3.80 -24.14 -1.65
N SER A 240 -4.43 -24.35 -0.50
CA SER A 240 -4.59 -23.32 0.54
C SER A 240 -3.57 -23.46 1.67
N ASP A 241 -2.77 -24.52 1.64
CA ASP A 241 -1.89 -24.88 2.75
C ASP A 241 -0.49 -24.31 2.53
N PHE A 242 0.03 -23.66 3.57
CA PHE A 242 1.35 -23.04 3.59
C PHE A 242 2.14 -23.50 4.81
N ALA A 243 3.46 -23.55 4.66
CA ALA A 243 4.40 -23.49 5.77
C ALA A 243 4.70 -22.01 6.05
N VAL A 244 4.35 -21.52 7.24
CA VAL A 244 4.51 -20.11 7.60
C VAL A 244 5.44 -19.98 8.78
N SER A 245 6.44 -19.10 8.66
CA SER A 245 7.26 -18.64 9.79
C SER A 245 7.22 -17.13 9.92
N GLY A 246 7.28 -16.65 11.15
CA GLY A 246 7.39 -15.26 11.50
C GLY A 246 7.18 -15.10 13.00
N LYS A 247 8.19 -14.56 13.70
CA LYS A 247 8.11 -14.33 15.15
C LYS A 247 7.49 -12.96 15.40
N LEU A 248 6.42 -12.92 16.19
CA LEU A 248 5.79 -11.67 16.60
C LEU A 248 6.72 -10.91 17.55
N SER A 249 6.93 -9.63 17.27
CA SER A 249 7.70 -8.75 18.15
C SER A 249 6.87 -8.32 19.36
N SER A 250 7.54 -8.05 20.47
CA SER A 250 6.95 -7.44 21.67
C SER A 250 6.91 -5.91 21.63
N VAL A 251 7.46 -5.29 20.58
CA VAL A 251 7.43 -3.83 20.40
C VAL A 251 6.00 -3.35 20.20
N LEU A 252 5.59 -2.38 21.03
CA LEU A 252 4.30 -1.73 20.90
C LEU A 252 4.39 -0.58 19.90
N LEU A 253 3.63 -0.68 18.80
CA LEU A 253 3.51 0.37 17.81
C LEU A 253 2.06 0.86 17.72
N PRO A 254 1.84 2.14 17.37
CA PRO A 254 0.52 2.63 17.03
C PRO A 254 0.00 1.92 15.77
N THR A 255 -1.33 1.86 15.64
CA THR A 255 -2.02 1.38 14.44
C THR A 255 -1.55 2.18 13.21
N PRO A 256 -1.06 1.54 12.14
CA PRO A 256 -0.72 2.22 10.90
C PRO A 256 -1.89 3.04 10.36
N MET A 257 -1.63 4.28 9.92
CA MET A 257 -2.66 5.12 9.31
C MET A 257 -2.02 6.21 8.45
N ILE A 258 -2.64 6.50 7.31
CA ILE A 258 -2.35 7.65 6.45
C ILE A 258 -3.65 8.42 6.24
N VAL A 259 -3.67 9.70 6.61
CA VAL A 259 -4.78 10.59 6.27
C VAL A 259 -4.54 11.11 4.85
N GLU A 260 -5.29 10.60 3.88
CA GLU A 260 -5.11 10.92 2.47
C GLU A 260 -5.68 12.30 2.12
N ARG A 261 -6.87 12.61 2.66
CA ARG A 261 -7.57 13.86 2.35
C ARG A 261 -8.48 14.29 3.49
N SER A 262 -8.48 15.59 3.78
CA SER A 262 -9.39 16.25 4.72
C SER A 262 -9.88 17.55 4.08
N THR A 263 -11.01 17.50 3.38
CA THR A 263 -11.55 18.65 2.66
C THR A 263 -12.91 19.07 3.23
N TYR A 264 -13.32 20.31 2.96
CA TYR A 264 -14.67 20.75 3.27
C TYR A 264 -15.34 21.41 2.07
N ALA A 265 -16.67 21.49 2.11
CA ALA A 265 -17.46 22.30 1.18
C ALA A 265 -18.60 22.98 1.94
N ARG A 266 -19.00 24.16 1.47
CA ARG A 266 -20.17 24.89 2.00
C ARG A 266 -20.93 25.53 0.86
N SER A 267 -22.25 25.43 0.89
CA SER A 267 -23.15 26.11 -0.04
C SER A 267 -24.34 26.70 0.72
N SER A 268 -25.14 27.51 0.04
CA SER A 268 -26.41 27.99 0.59
C SER A 268 -27.56 27.48 -0.28
N VAL A 269 -28.54 26.83 0.36
CA VAL A 269 -29.79 26.43 -0.28
C VAL A 269 -30.91 27.35 0.20
N THR A 270 -31.89 27.59 -0.68
CA THR A 270 -33.10 28.34 -0.30
C THR A 270 -34.16 27.35 0.14
N GLU A 271 -34.52 27.39 1.41
CA GLU A 271 -35.64 26.64 1.97
C GLU A 271 -36.83 27.58 2.26
N THR A 272 -37.98 27.01 2.59
CA THR A 272 -39.13 27.78 3.07
C THR A 272 -39.13 27.75 4.60
N ASP A 273 -39.10 28.93 5.23
CA ASP A 273 -39.21 29.07 6.67
C ASP A 273 -40.53 28.43 7.16
N PRO A 274 -40.50 27.45 8.07
CA PRO A 274 -41.70 26.75 8.54
C PRO A 274 -42.62 27.63 9.40
N GLU A 275 -42.13 28.73 9.97
CA GLU A 275 -42.92 29.66 10.78
C GLU A 275 -43.48 30.81 9.95
N THR A 276 -42.68 31.39 9.05
CA THR A 276 -43.06 32.59 8.29
C THR A 276 -43.55 32.30 6.86
N GLY A 277 -43.25 31.12 6.31
CA GLY A 277 -43.55 30.76 4.92
C GLY A 277 -42.73 31.53 3.88
N LEU A 278 -41.69 32.27 4.30
CA LEU A 278 -40.83 33.07 3.42
C LEU A 278 -39.55 32.30 3.05
N PRO A 279 -38.87 32.67 1.94
CA PRO A 279 -37.58 32.09 1.60
C PRO A 279 -36.53 32.35 2.68
N LEU A 280 -35.87 31.29 3.13
CA LEU A 280 -34.77 31.29 4.10
C LEU A 280 -33.52 30.71 3.45
N SER A 281 -32.40 31.45 3.52
CA SER A 281 -31.09 30.91 3.11
C SER A 281 -30.51 30.08 4.24
N VAL A 282 -30.27 28.79 3.98
CA VAL A 282 -29.72 27.83 4.93
C VAL A 282 -28.36 27.36 4.42
N GLU A 283 -27.34 27.40 5.27
CA GLU A 283 -26.03 26.83 4.95
C GLU A 283 -26.12 25.30 4.94
N VAL A 284 -25.59 24.70 3.88
CA VAL A 284 -25.31 23.26 3.80
C VAL A 284 -23.80 23.10 3.79
N ALA A 285 -23.27 22.39 4.78
CA ALA A 285 -21.85 22.17 4.94
C ALA A 285 -21.53 20.67 4.93
N GLN A 286 -20.33 20.34 4.49
CA GLN A 286 -19.77 19.01 4.64
C GLN A 286 -18.26 19.06 4.90
N GLN A 287 -17.76 18.08 5.65
CA GLN A 287 -16.35 17.81 5.87
C GLN A 287 -16.10 16.35 5.47
N ASP A 288 -15.26 16.13 4.46
CA ASP A 288 -14.99 14.83 3.87
C ASP A 288 -13.57 14.37 4.21
N VAL A 289 -13.45 13.17 4.76
CA VAL A 289 -12.19 12.61 5.25
C VAL A 289 -11.94 11.24 4.61
N PHE A 290 -10.74 11.06 4.06
CA PHE A 290 -10.27 9.82 3.43
C PHE A 290 -9.00 9.35 4.14
N VAL A 291 -8.99 8.07 4.51
CA VAL A 291 -7.93 7.48 5.34
C VAL A 291 -7.60 6.09 4.82
N GLU A 292 -6.32 5.79 4.72
CA GLU A 292 -5.81 4.42 4.60
C GLU A 292 -5.40 3.93 6.00
N ALA A 293 -5.98 2.84 6.45
CA ALA A 293 -5.72 2.20 7.74
C ALA A 293 -6.08 0.71 7.65
N PRO A 294 -5.70 -0.16 8.60
CA PRO A 294 -6.10 -1.56 8.54
C PRO A 294 -7.61 -1.74 8.31
N PRO A 295 -8.04 -2.78 7.55
CA PRO A 295 -9.43 -3.10 7.33
C PRO A 295 -10.09 -3.67 8.59
N ALA A 296 -11.40 -3.95 8.53
CA ALA A 296 -12.09 -4.67 9.59
C ALA A 296 -11.29 -5.90 10.10
N PRO A 297 -11.18 -6.11 11.42
CA PRO A 297 -12.00 -5.56 12.50
C PRO A 297 -11.50 -4.22 13.07
N ALA A 298 -10.58 -3.54 12.40
CA ALA A 298 -10.17 -2.20 12.82
C ALA A 298 -11.37 -1.23 12.79
N THR A 299 -11.24 -0.14 13.52
CA THR A 299 -12.19 0.97 13.48
C THR A 299 -11.47 2.28 13.20
N VAL A 300 -12.12 3.18 12.46
CA VAL A 300 -11.60 4.52 12.18
C VAL A 300 -12.70 5.54 12.47
N SER A 301 -12.31 6.64 13.08
CA SER A 301 -13.19 7.78 13.38
C SER A 301 -12.43 9.09 13.25
N PHE A 302 -13.13 10.20 13.14
CA PHE A 302 -12.51 11.52 13.28
C PHE A 302 -13.37 12.45 14.12
N VAL A 303 -12.71 13.44 14.74
CA VAL A 303 -13.37 14.57 15.39
C VAL A 303 -13.35 15.75 14.42
N ASP A 304 -14.54 16.20 14.02
CA ASP A 304 -14.72 17.34 13.12
C ASP A 304 -14.35 18.66 13.80
N THR A 305 -14.29 19.77 13.04
CA THR A 305 -13.88 21.07 13.60
C THR A 305 -14.88 21.70 14.57
N SER A 306 -16.08 21.12 14.71
CA SER A 306 -17.09 21.51 15.71
C SER A 306 -17.01 20.69 17.00
N GLY A 307 -16.13 19.68 17.03
CA GLY A 307 -15.97 18.75 18.15
C GLY A 307 -16.88 17.52 18.07
N GLY A 308 -17.60 17.32 16.97
CA GLY A 308 -18.43 16.15 16.71
C GLY A 308 -17.58 14.94 16.34
N SER A 309 -17.86 13.77 16.93
CA SER A 309 -17.20 12.51 16.57
C SER A 309 -17.96 11.81 15.45
N VAL A 310 -17.26 11.42 14.39
CA VAL A 310 -17.81 10.75 13.22
C VAL A 310 -17.10 9.40 13.04
N ALA A 311 -17.88 8.32 13.07
CA ALA A 311 -17.39 7.01 12.68
C ALA A 311 -17.25 6.94 11.15
N MET A 312 -16.14 6.37 10.68
CA MET A 312 -15.87 6.18 9.24
C MET A 312 -16.38 4.80 8.78
N SER A 313 -16.67 4.69 7.50
CA SER A 313 -17.05 3.45 6.82
C SER A 313 -15.94 3.00 5.88
N GLU A 314 -15.68 1.70 5.84
CA GLU A 314 -14.72 1.08 4.93
C GLU A 314 -15.37 0.76 3.57
N ALA A 315 -14.63 0.96 2.48
CA ALA A 315 -15.15 0.78 1.12
C ALA A 315 -15.16 -0.69 0.64
N ASP A 316 -14.07 -1.42 0.82
CA ASP A 316 -13.78 -2.62 0.00
C ASP A 316 -12.84 -3.64 0.67
N THR A 317 -12.75 -3.65 2.00
CA THR A 317 -11.88 -4.57 2.78
C THR A 317 -10.37 -4.40 2.54
N THR A 318 -9.95 -3.36 1.80
CA THR A 318 -8.53 -3.06 1.57
C THR A 318 -8.00 -2.00 2.52
N GLY A 319 -8.80 -1.54 3.48
CA GLY A 319 -8.40 -0.49 4.42
C GLY A 319 -8.61 0.94 3.92
N SER A 320 -9.43 1.13 2.88
CA SER A 320 -9.85 2.46 2.42
C SER A 320 -11.09 2.93 3.18
N TRP A 321 -10.93 3.96 4.02
CA TRP A 321 -11.97 4.50 4.89
C TRP A 321 -12.43 5.88 4.44
N TYR A 322 -13.75 6.10 4.49
CA TYR A 322 -14.39 7.38 4.23
C TYR A 322 -15.32 7.78 5.38
N GLY A 323 -15.33 9.07 5.73
CA GLY A 323 -16.27 9.63 6.68
C GLY A 323 -16.67 11.05 6.31
N GLN A 324 -17.88 11.42 6.69
CA GLN A 324 -18.46 12.74 6.42
C GLN A 324 -19.10 13.33 7.67
N SER A 325 -18.82 14.60 7.94
CA SER A 325 -19.59 15.41 8.89
C SER A 325 -20.42 16.46 8.14
N SER A 326 -21.65 16.71 8.56
CA SER A 326 -22.48 17.83 8.09
C SER A 326 -22.29 19.12 8.91
N ALA A 327 -21.40 19.11 9.90
CA ALA A 327 -21.14 20.27 10.74
C ALA A 327 -20.46 21.39 9.93
N SER A 328 -20.87 22.64 10.18
CA SER A 328 -20.21 23.81 9.61
C SER A 328 -18.72 23.80 9.95
N PRO A 329 -17.83 23.81 8.94
CA PRO A 329 -16.39 23.78 9.16
C PRO A 329 -15.89 25.08 9.77
N THR A 330 -14.83 24.98 10.56
CA THR A 330 -14.00 26.13 10.95
C THR A 330 -12.89 26.27 9.91
N PRO A 331 -12.88 27.31 9.05
CA PRO A 331 -11.82 27.50 8.06
C PRO A 331 -10.45 27.56 8.72
N LEU A 332 -9.43 26.96 8.08
CA LEU A 332 -8.08 26.78 8.64
C LEU A 332 -8.04 25.95 9.94
N GLY A 333 -9.14 25.29 10.29
CA GLY A 333 -9.21 24.35 11.40
C GLY A 333 -8.46 23.05 11.10
N SER A 334 -8.45 22.15 12.08
CA SER A 334 -7.89 20.81 11.94
C SER A 334 -8.83 19.80 12.58
N ILE A 335 -8.89 18.63 11.97
CA ILE A 335 -9.57 17.46 12.51
C ILE A 335 -8.56 16.56 13.22
N SER A 336 -9.06 15.66 14.06
CA SER A 336 -8.27 14.58 14.66
C SER A 336 -8.84 13.24 14.20
N VAL A 337 -8.09 12.50 13.39
CA VAL A 337 -8.45 11.16 12.93
C VAL A 337 -7.85 10.14 13.89
N THR A 338 -8.60 9.10 14.24
CA THR A 338 -8.15 7.99 15.09
C THR A 338 -8.44 6.66 14.41
N ALA A 339 -7.41 5.82 14.26
CA ALA A 339 -7.52 4.42 13.85
C ALA A 339 -7.14 3.47 14.99
N ASP A 340 -7.88 2.38 15.14
CA ASP A 340 -7.65 1.35 16.15
C ASP A 340 -7.80 -0.05 15.56
N ASN A 341 -6.69 -0.80 15.52
CA ASN A 341 -6.66 -2.22 15.14
C ASN A 341 -6.20 -3.14 16.28
N SER A 342 -6.27 -2.68 17.53
CA SER A 342 -5.84 -3.43 18.72
C SER A 342 -6.53 -4.78 18.88
N LEU A 343 -7.75 -4.94 18.35
CA LEU A 343 -8.48 -6.21 18.33
C LEU A 343 -7.81 -7.29 17.47
N ALA A 344 -7.22 -6.92 16.32
CA ALA A 344 -6.58 -7.87 15.42
C ALA A 344 -5.08 -8.06 15.68
N THR A 345 -4.45 -7.07 16.33
CA THR A 345 -3.00 -7.04 16.61
C THR A 345 -2.71 -6.59 18.04
N PRO A 346 -3.17 -7.30 19.08
CA PRO A 346 -2.78 -6.96 20.45
C PRO A 346 -1.26 -7.18 20.62
N PRO A 347 -0.52 -6.28 21.32
CA PRO A 347 -1.01 -5.19 22.18
C PRO A 347 -0.90 -3.80 21.53
N ASN A 348 -0.95 -3.69 20.20
CA ASN A 348 -0.83 -2.39 19.50
C ASN A 348 -1.87 -1.38 19.99
N SER A 349 -1.48 -0.11 20.02
CA SER A 349 -2.34 0.98 20.49
C SER A 349 -3.10 1.65 19.34
N PRO A 350 -4.23 2.33 19.63
CA PRO A 350 -4.82 3.29 18.70
C PRO A 350 -3.81 4.37 18.29
N HIS A 351 -3.99 4.92 17.09
CA HIS A 351 -3.20 6.04 16.56
C HIS A 351 -4.13 7.21 16.28
N SER A 352 -3.82 8.39 16.83
CA SER A 352 -4.48 9.64 16.47
C SER A 352 -3.53 10.57 15.69
N ALA A 353 -3.98 11.07 14.55
CA ALA A 353 -3.25 12.04 13.73
C ALA A 353 -4.11 13.29 13.50
N SER A 354 -3.47 14.48 13.56
CA SER A 354 -4.12 15.73 13.19
C SER A 354 -3.95 16.00 11.70
N SER A 355 -5.02 16.45 11.05
CA SER A 355 -5.01 16.84 9.64
C SER A 355 -5.70 18.19 9.47
N ARG A 356 -5.12 19.06 8.64
CA ARG A 356 -5.73 20.37 8.34
C ARG A 356 -6.96 20.15 7.48
N LEU A 357 -8.07 20.79 7.86
CA LEU A 357 -9.26 20.83 7.03
C LEU A 357 -9.09 21.96 6.00
N ILE A 358 -9.05 21.60 4.72
CA ILE A 358 -8.74 22.52 3.62
C ILE A 358 -9.89 22.66 2.63
N ASP A 359 -9.92 23.79 1.93
CA ASP A 359 -10.86 24.05 0.83
C ASP A 359 -10.50 23.16 -0.38
N GLN A 360 -11.53 22.71 -1.12
CA GLN A 360 -11.34 21.96 -2.36
C GLN A 360 -11.37 22.94 -3.54
N VAL A 361 -10.19 23.23 -4.07
CA VAL A 361 -10.02 24.05 -5.26
C VAL A 361 -10.19 23.18 -6.51
N THR A 362 -10.78 23.73 -7.57
CA THR A 362 -10.86 23.07 -8.88
C THR A 362 -10.59 24.09 -9.98
N ILE A 363 -9.57 23.85 -10.81
CA ILE A 363 -9.27 24.64 -12.00
C ILE A 363 -10.12 24.11 -13.15
N SER A 364 -11.07 24.92 -13.61
CA SER A 364 -11.92 24.58 -14.75
C SER A 364 -11.34 25.04 -16.09
N THR A 365 -10.36 25.95 -16.07
CA THR A 365 -9.68 26.43 -17.27
C THR A 365 -8.26 26.86 -16.96
N ALA A 366 -7.30 26.38 -17.74
CA ALA A 366 -5.93 26.87 -17.82
C ALA A 366 -5.50 26.89 -19.29
N THR A 367 -5.65 28.04 -19.96
CA THR A 367 -5.39 28.16 -21.40
C THR A 367 -4.50 29.35 -21.73
N PHE A 368 -3.59 29.19 -22.69
CA PHE A 368 -2.75 30.28 -23.20
C PHE A 368 -2.94 30.44 -24.70
N SER A 369 -3.35 31.63 -25.15
CA SER A 369 -3.45 31.94 -26.58
C SER A 369 -2.13 32.53 -27.08
N VAL A 370 -1.52 31.87 -28.07
CA VAL A 370 -0.27 32.34 -28.70
C VAL A 370 -0.50 33.62 -29.50
N ALA A 371 -1.63 33.73 -30.19
CA ALA A 371 -1.98 34.93 -30.96
C ALA A 371 -2.06 36.21 -30.11
N SER A 372 -2.63 36.13 -28.90
CA SER A 372 -2.83 37.30 -28.03
C SER A 372 -1.78 37.44 -26.93
N GLY A 373 -1.05 36.37 -26.61
CA GLY A 373 -0.14 36.28 -25.47
C GLY A 373 -0.86 36.29 -24.12
N VAL A 374 -2.12 35.85 -24.07
CA VAL A 374 -2.96 35.90 -22.86
C VAL A 374 -3.12 34.51 -22.26
N LEU A 375 -2.79 34.40 -20.97
CA LEU A 375 -3.12 33.27 -20.11
C LEU A 375 -4.47 33.52 -19.44
N THR A 376 -5.40 32.59 -19.57
CA THR A 376 -6.70 32.59 -18.90
C THR A 376 -6.75 31.45 -17.90
N ILE A 377 -7.07 31.79 -16.65
CA ILE A 377 -7.22 30.84 -15.56
C ILE A 377 -8.62 31.03 -14.97
N ALA A 378 -9.38 29.95 -14.82
CA ALA A 378 -10.62 29.94 -14.06
C ALA A 378 -10.58 28.79 -13.06
N ALA A 379 -10.97 29.07 -11.82
CA ALA A 379 -11.00 28.10 -10.75
C ALA A 379 -12.13 28.41 -9.76
N SER A 380 -12.57 27.40 -9.02
CA SER A 380 -13.57 27.53 -7.97
C SER A 380 -13.09 26.96 -6.64
N SER A 381 -13.54 27.58 -5.56
CA SER A 381 -13.51 27.06 -4.19
C SER A 381 -14.78 26.25 -3.92
N SER A 382 -14.71 25.24 -3.06
CA SER A 382 -15.86 24.50 -2.55
C SER A 382 -16.57 25.22 -1.39
N ASP A 383 -15.95 26.28 -0.85
CA ASP A 383 -16.58 27.23 0.06
C ASP A 383 -17.32 28.32 -0.72
N GLU A 384 -18.63 28.16 -0.89
CA GLU A 384 -19.51 29.11 -1.57
C GLU A 384 -20.18 30.12 -0.62
N THR A 385 -20.17 29.86 0.68
CA THR A 385 -20.78 30.76 1.67
C THR A 385 -19.84 31.88 2.10
N ALA A 386 -18.53 31.61 2.16
CA ALA A 386 -17.50 32.63 2.40
C ALA A 386 -16.31 32.42 1.45
N ALA A 387 -16.54 32.69 0.15
CA ALA A 387 -15.59 32.43 -0.92
C ALA A 387 -14.18 33.01 -0.65
N PRO A 388 -13.14 32.17 -0.46
CA PRO A 388 -11.79 32.59 -0.13
C PRO A 388 -11.11 33.28 -1.31
N THR A 389 -10.02 33.99 -1.02
CA THR A 389 -9.12 34.48 -2.08
C THR A 389 -8.44 33.31 -2.76
N LEU A 390 -8.47 33.28 -4.10
CA LEU A 390 -7.76 32.28 -4.91
C LEU A 390 -6.56 32.96 -5.58
N THR A 391 -5.37 32.37 -5.45
CA THR A 391 -4.12 32.91 -6.04
C THR A 391 -3.52 31.91 -7.01
N ALA A 392 -3.20 32.34 -8.23
CA ALA A 392 -2.53 31.53 -9.24
C ALA A 392 -1.02 31.71 -9.21
N ARG A 393 -0.29 30.61 -9.45
CA ARG A 393 1.17 30.59 -9.61
C ARG A 393 1.57 29.67 -10.76
N ALA A 394 2.69 29.96 -11.41
CA ALA A 394 3.33 29.02 -12.32
C ALA A 394 3.97 27.88 -11.51
N THR A 395 3.52 26.64 -11.70
CA THR A 395 3.87 25.50 -10.82
C THR A 395 5.36 25.26 -10.73
N SER A 396 6.08 25.27 -11.86
CA SER A 396 7.50 24.93 -11.92
C SER A 396 8.42 26.04 -11.40
N SER A 397 8.03 27.30 -11.56
CA SER A 397 8.88 28.46 -11.22
C SER A 397 8.47 29.16 -9.93
N GLY A 398 7.26 28.88 -9.41
CA GLY A 398 6.68 29.56 -8.25
C GLY A 398 6.27 31.02 -8.51
N VAL A 399 6.44 31.53 -9.74
CA VAL A 399 6.11 32.90 -10.13
C VAL A 399 4.63 33.16 -9.84
N ASN A 400 4.37 34.23 -9.10
CA ASN A 400 3.00 34.66 -8.79
C ASN A 400 2.33 35.22 -10.06
N LEU A 401 1.20 34.64 -10.43
CA LEU A 401 0.38 35.07 -11.57
C LEU A 401 -0.78 35.98 -11.14
N GLY A 402 -0.96 36.19 -9.84
CA GLY A 402 -1.93 37.10 -9.24
C GLY A 402 -3.15 36.40 -8.65
N GLU A 403 -3.98 37.21 -7.99
CA GLU A 403 -5.28 36.77 -7.47
C GLU A 403 -6.30 36.65 -8.60
N LEU A 404 -7.18 35.66 -8.51
CA LEU A 404 -8.31 35.52 -9.43
C LEU A 404 -9.43 36.46 -8.99
N ALA A 405 -10.00 37.19 -9.95
CA ALA A 405 -11.09 38.13 -9.72
C ALA A 405 -12.46 37.43 -9.75
N GLY A 406 -13.38 37.92 -8.93
CA GLY A 406 -14.75 37.43 -8.83
C GLY A 406 -15.28 37.55 -7.40
N GLU A 407 -16.56 37.92 -7.28
CA GLU A 407 -17.25 38.08 -5.99
C GLU A 407 -17.85 36.76 -5.47
N THR A 408 -17.84 35.70 -6.29
CA THR A 408 -18.40 34.38 -5.95
C THR A 408 -17.28 33.36 -5.74
N HIS A 409 -17.67 32.11 -5.45
CA HIS A 409 -16.75 30.98 -5.31
C HIS A 409 -15.99 30.65 -6.61
N ALA A 410 -16.54 30.97 -7.78
CA ALA A 410 -15.90 30.82 -9.08
C ALA A 410 -15.21 32.12 -9.49
N LYS A 411 -13.90 32.06 -9.68
CA LYS A 411 -13.04 33.23 -9.95
C LYS A 411 -12.24 33.00 -11.22
N SER A 412 -11.85 34.09 -11.88
CA SER A 412 -11.04 34.03 -13.09
C SER A 412 -10.00 35.13 -13.16
N SER A 413 -8.94 34.89 -13.90
CA SER A 413 -7.92 35.89 -14.22
C SER A 413 -7.52 35.78 -15.67
N THR A 414 -7.22 36.93 -16.26
CA THR A 414 -6.57 37.02 -17.57
C THR A 414 -5.30 37.82 -17.43
N LEU A 415 -4.17 37.22 -17.78
CA LEU A 415 -2.85 37.82 -17.65
C LEU A 415 -2.16 37.81 -19.00
N ARG A 416 -1.76 38.99 -19.48
CA ARG A 416 -0.92 39.09 -20.66
C ARG A 416 0.52 38.78 -20.25
N LEU A 417 1.08 37.72 -20.83
CA LEU A 417 2.48 37.34 -20.63
C LEU A 417 3.33 37.94 -21.76
N THR A 418 4.50 38.44 -21.39
CA THR A 418 5.51 38.95 -22.33
C THR A 418 6.50 37.86 -22.77
N SER A 419 6.34 36.64 -22.26
CA SER A 419 7.26 35.50 -22.40
C SER A 419 6.55 34.18 -22.68
N ILE A 420 7.34 33.09 -22.69
CA ILE A 420 6.90 31.68 -22.77
C ILE A 420 5.85 31.42 -21.66
N PRO A 421 4.72 30.76 -21.99
CA PRO A 421 3.71 30.40 -20.98
C PRO A 421 4.24 29.32 -20.03
N PRO A 422 3.74 29.26 -18.78
CA PRO A 422 4.06 28.16 -17.88
C PRO A 422 3.46 26.85 -18.42
N ALA A 423 4.11 25.72 -18.17
CA ALA A 423 3.60 24.41 -18.57
C ALA A 423 2.41 23.96 -17.70
N GLN A 424 2.39 24.37 -16.44
CA GLN A 424 1.33 24.09 -15.46
C GLN A 424 1.08 25.33 -14.61
N VAL A 425 -0.16 25.48 -14.16
CA VAL A 425 -0.56 26.50 -13.19
C VAL A 425 -1.13 25.82 -11.96
N THR A 426 -0.80 26.35 -10.79
CA THR A 426 -1.36 25.94 -9.51
C THR A 426 -2.20 27.09 -8.96
N VAL A 427 -3.44 26.82 -8.57
CA VAL A 427 -4.31 27.77 -7.87
C VAL A 427 -4.46 27.32 -6.43
N THR A 428 -4.21 28.22 -5.49
CA THR A 428 -4.27 27.96 -4.04
C THR A 428 -5.34 28.84 -3.39
N SER A 429 -6.10 28.28 -2.46
CA SER A 429 -7.08 29.00 -1.66
C SER A 429 -6.47 29.55 -0.37
N ALA A 430 -6.94 30.74 0.05
CA ALA A 430 -6.55 31.35 1.32
C ALA A 430 -6.96 30.51 2.55
N ASN A 431 -7.95 29.61 2.40
CA ASN A 431 -8.37 28.67 3.43
C ASN A 431 -7.63 27.32 3.34
N GLY A 432 -6.53 27.26 2.56
CA GLY A 432 -5.76 26.05 2.29
C GLY A 432 -6.31 25.26 1.11
N GLY A 433 -5.54 24.27 0.64
CA GLY A 433 -5.91 23.49 -0.54
C GLY A 433 -5.55 24.17 -1.86
N SER A 434 -5.37 23.34 -2.88
CA SER A 434 -4.93 23.79 -4.19
C SER A 434 -5.25 22.76 -5.26
N ASP A 435 -5.30 23.22 -6.50
CA ASP A 435 -5.36 22.38 -7.68
C ASP A 435 -4.27 22.78 -8.68
N THR A 436 -3.80 21.84 -9.50
CA THR A 436 -2.75 22.06 -10.49
C THR A 436 -3.13 21.44 -11.82
N GLU A 437 -3.12 22.26 -12.88
CA GLU A 437 -3.51 21.84 -14.22
C GLU A 437 -2.45 22.21 -15.26
N ALA A 438 -2.36 21.37 -16.30
CA ALA A 438 -1.56 21.67 -17.47
C ALA A 438 -2.15 22.85 -18.25
N VAL A 439 -1.30 23.76 -18.72
CA VAL A 439 -1.75 24.88 -19.56
C VAL A 439 -1.94 24.40 -20.98
N VAL A 440 -3.19 24.45 -21.44
CA VAL A 440 -3.54 24.13 -22.83
C VAL A 440 -3.13 25.30 -23.73
N ILE A 441 -2.28 25.02 -24.70
CA ILE A 441 -1.81 26.03 -25.68
C ILE A 441 -2.80 26.12 -26.83
N LEU A 442 -3.37 27.30 -27.03
CA LEU A 442 -4.30 27.61 -28.10
C LEU A 442 -3.59 28.45 -29.18
N PRO A 443 -3.92 28.23 -30.47
CA PRO A 443 -3.32 28.97 -31.58
C PRO A 443 -3.57 30.49 -31.50
#